data_AF-A0A3D2KRF2-F1
#
_entry.id   AF-A0A3D2KRF2-F1
#
_cell.length_a   1.000
_cell.length_b   1.000
_cell.length_c   1.000
_cell.angle_alpha   90.00
_cell.angle_beta   90.00
_cell.angle_gamma   90.00
#
_symmetry.space_group_name_H-M   'P 1'
#
loop_
_entity.id
_entity.type
_entity.pdbx_description
1 polymer ?
#
loop_
_entity_poly.entity_id
_entity_poly.type
_entity_poly.pdbx_seq_one_letter_code
_entity_poly.pdbx_strand_id
1 'polypeptide(L)'
;MKAFPKKPIFLTEVGCSPIGGDKALWMEDMFEKLESRFRAVKAIFWFDINKEQNWSIWHDSSLSNIYRESTLNPHFSDQYADLLWVFQKCYEKDSPH
;
A
#
# COMPACT_ATOMS: atom_id res chain seq x y z
N MET A 1 13.10 -23.45 1.38
CA MET A 1 12.75 -22.02 1.57
C MET A 1 11.73 -21.94 2.69
N LYS A 2 11.97 -21.17 3.77
CA LYS A 2 11.04 -21.08 4.91
C LYS A 2 10.04 -19.97 4.61
N ALA A 3 8.82 -20.34 4.20
CA ALA A 3 7.75 -19.38 3.98
C ALA A 3 7.25 -18.86 5.34
N PHE A 4 6.94 -17.56 5.42
CA PHE A 4 6.31 -16.94 6.59
C PHE A 4 4.86 -16.54 6.25
N PRO A 5 3.96 -17.52 6.02
CA PRO A 5 2.63 -17.28 5.46
C PRO A 5 1.71 -16.45 6.36
N LYS A 6 2.10 -16.22 7.62
CA LYS A 6 1.32 -15.46 8.61
C LYS A 6 1.81 -14.03 8.81
N LYS A 7 2.93 -13.63 8.19
CA LYS A 7 3.43 -12.26 8.36
C LYS A 7 2.63 -11.32 7.44
N PRO A 8 2.21 -10.14 7.93
CA PRO A 8 1.71 -9.09 7.06
C PRO A 8 2.80 -8.70 6.06
N ILE A 9 2.36 -8.34 4.85
CA ILE A 9 3.19 -7.91 3.73
C ILE A 9 3.00 -6.40 3.55
N PHE A 10 4.11 -5.70 3.33
CA PHE A 10 4.13 -4.31 2.94
C PHE A 10 4.66 -4.22 1.51
N LEU A 11 3.87 -3.65 0.59
CA LEU A 11 4.34 -3.27 -0.73
C LEU A 11 4.98 -1.88 -0.63
N THR A 12 6.32 -1.85 -0.55
CA THR A 12 7.08 -0.63 -0.25
C THR A 12 7.18 0.34 -1.41
N GLU A 13 6.90 -0.09 -2.64
CA GLU A 13 6.82 0.76 -3.82
C GLU A 13 5.76 0.18 -4.77
N VAL A 14 4.72 0.97 -5.05
CA VAL A 14 3.64 0.63 -5.99
C VAL A 14 3.37 1.83 -6.88
N GLY A 15 3.21 1.58 -8.18
CA GLY A 15 2.87 2.62 -9.15
C GLY A 15 2.34 2.02 -10.45
N CYS A 16 1.55 2.80 -11.17
CA CYS A 16 1.05 2.45 -12.49
C CYS A 16 1.25 3.62 -13.45
N SER A 17 1.68 3.31 -14.67
CA SER A 17 1.85 4.31 -15.74
C SER A 17 0.50 4.65 -16.37
N PRO A 18 0.25 5.91 -16.78
CA PRO A 18 -0.92 6.26 -17.57
C PRO A 18 -0.81 5.79 -19.03
N ILE A 19 0.35 5.30 -19.47
CA ILE A 19 0.56 4.79 -20.83
C ILE A 19 0.39 3.27 -20.84
N GLY A 20 -0.41 2.76 -21.78
CA GLY A 20 -0.59 1.33 -22.00
C GLY A 20 -1.88 0.74 -21.43
N GLY A 21 -2.77 1.58 -20.89
CA GLY A 21 -4.07 1.18 -20.37
C GLY A 21 -4.71 2.29 -19.56
N ASP A 22 -5.79 1.95 -18.86
CA ASP A 22 -6.50 2.87 -17.96
C ASP A 22 -5.96 2.74 -16.54
N LYS A 23 -5.34 3.82 -16.04
CA LYS A 23 -4.74 3.86 -14.70
C LYS A 23 -5.78 3.82 -13.58
N ALA A 24 -6.96 4.41 -13.79
CA ALA A 24 -8.03 4.42 -12.78
C ALA A 24 -8.61 3.01 -12.62
N LEU A 25 -8.94 2.34 -13.74
CA LEU A 25 -9.40 0.94 -13.73
C LEU A 25 -8.36 0.01 -13.11
N TRP A 26 -7.07 0.25 -13.39
CA TRP A 26 -6.00 -0.53 -12.77
C TRP A 26 -5.94 -0.32 -11.25
N MET A 27 -6.12 0.91 -10.75
CA MET A 27 -6.12 1.20 -9.32
C MET A 27 -7.32 0.55 -8.61
N GLU A 28 -8.51 0.64 -9.20
CA GLU A 28 -9.72 -0.01 -8.65
C GLU A 28 -9.54 -1.53 -8.53
N ASP A 29 -9.12 -2.18 -9.62
CA ASP A 29 -8.85 -3.62 -9.65
C ASP A 29 -7.75 -4.04 -8.67
N MET A 30 -6.71 -3.22 -8.53
CA MET A 30 -5.62 -3.46 -7.59
C MET A 30 -6.12 -3.43 -6.14
N PHE A 31 -6.87 -2.40 -5.74
CA PHE A 31 -7.44 -2.33 -4.38
C PHE A 31 -8.46 -3.45 -4.11
N GLU A 32 -9.31 -3.79 -5.08
CA GLU A 32 -10.23 -4.93 -4.99
C GLU A 32 -9.48 -6.25 -4.75
N LYS A 33 -8.39 -6.48 -5.48
CA LYS A 33 -7.57 -7.70 -5.36
C LYS A 33 -6.80 -7.74 -4.05
N LEU A 34 -6.33 -6.60 -3.53
CA LEU A 34 -5.67 -6.55 -2.23
C LEU A 34 -6.61 -7.02 -1.12
N GLU A 35 -7.86 -6.58 -1.16
CA GLU A 35 -8.88 -7.00 -0.21
C GLU A 35 -9.33 -8.46 -0.39
N SER A 36 -9.66 -8.85 -1.63
CA SER A 36 -10.31 -10.14 -1.89
C SER A 36 -9.32 -11.31 -1.92
N ARG A 37 -8.14 -11.12 -2.52
CA ARG A 37 -7.18 -12.18 -2.88
C ARG A 37 -5.87 -12.08 -2.11
N PHE A 38 -5.30 -10.89 -1.97
CA PHE A 38 -3.98 -10.68 -1.37
C PHE A 38 -4.06 -10.19 0.08
N ARG A 39 -4.88 -10.87 0.90
CA ARG A 39 -5.24 -10.42 2.25
C ARG A 39 -4.09 -10.22 3.24
N ALA A 40 -2.92 -10.80 2.95
CA ALA A 40 -1.72 -10.62 3.75
C ALA A 40 -1.08 -9.24 3.55
N VAL A 41 -1.38 -8.53 2.46
CA VAL A 41 -0.90 -7.17 2.22
C VAL A 41 -1.68 -6.21 3.12
N LYS A 42 -1.00 -5.58 4.07
CA LYS A 42 -1.63 -4.68 5.05
C LYS A 42 -1.22 -3.22 4.90
N ALA A 43 -0.26 -2.96 4.03
CA ALA A 43 0.19 -1.62 3.71
C ALA A 43 0.68 -1.57 2.26
N ILE A 44 0.49 -0.41 1.64
CA ILE A 44 1.09 -0.06 0.36
C ILE A 44 1.72 1.32 0.49
N PHE A 45 2.79 1.55 -0.25
CA PHE A 45 3.41 2.86 -0.36
C PHE A 45 3.42 3.25 -1.84
N TRP A 46 2.65 4.27 -2.17
CA TRP A 46 2.54 4.74 -3.54
C TRP A 46 3.78 5.54 -3.92
N PHE A 47 4.37 5.22 -5.06
CA PHE A 47 5.51 5.94 -5.62
C PHE A 47 5.02 7.21 -6.32
N ASP A 48 4.76 8.25 -5.53
CA ASP A 48 4.14 9.50 -5.99
C ASP A 48 5.17 10.48 -6.57
N ILE A 49 5.60 10.23 -7.81
CA ILE A 49 6.51 11.13 -8.51
C ILE A 49 6.25 11.14 -10.02
N ASN A 50 6.47 12.28 -10.65
CA ASN A 50 6.55 12.35 -12.11
C ASN A 50 8.02 12.22 -12.53
N LYS A 51 8.39 11.08 -13.13
CA LYS A 51 9.78 10.78 -13.50
C LYS A 51 9.84 10.12 -14.89
N GLU A 52 10.31 8.88 -15.00
CA GLU A 52 10.37 8.15 -16.29
C GLU A 52 8.98 8.01 -16.91
N GLN A 53 7.96 7.94 -16.07
CA GLN A 53 6.54 8.05 -16.38
C GLN A 53 5.85 8.87 -15.28
N ASN A 54 4.60 9.27 -15.51
CA ASN A 54 3.81 9.96 -14.50
C ASN A 54 3.19 8.97 -13.50
N TRP A 55 3.96 8.60 -12.48
CA TRP A 55 3.50 7.69 -11.42
C TRP A 55 2.53 8.35 -10.45
N SER A 56 2.52 9.69 -10.37
CA SER A 56 1.71 10.45 -9.43
C SER A 56 0.21 10.15 -9.56
N ILE A 57 -0.52 10.23 -8.45
CA ILE A 57 -1.98 10.14 -8.41
C ILE A 57 -2.67 11.51 -8.40
N TRP A 58 -1.91 12.60 -8.26
CA TRP A 58 -2.46 13.95 -8.10
C TRP A 58 -2.73 14.68 -9.41
N HIS A 59 -2.31 14.11 -10.54
CA HIS A 59 -2.52 14.73 -11.85
C HIS A 59 -3.93 14.50 -12.41
N ASP A 60 -4.74 13.64 -11.78
CA ASP A 60 -6.12 13.37 -12.14
C ASP A 60 -6.97 13.18 -10.86
N SER A 61 -8.08 13.91 -10.80
CA SER A 61 -9.05 13.81 -9.72
C SER A 61 -9.62 12.40 -9.53
N SER A 62 -9.79 11.61 -10.60
CA SER A 62 -10.28 10.22 -10.50
C SER A 62 -9.34 9.36 -9.65
N LEU A 63 -8.03 9.45 -9.90
CA LEU A 63 -7.00 8.68 -9.21
C LEU A 63 -6.89 9.05 -7.73
N SER A 64 -6.88 10.35 -7.43
CA SER A 64 -6.84 10.85 -6.05
C SER A 64 -8.13 10.52 -5.28
N ASN A 65 -9.28 10.42 -5.95
CA ASN A 65 -10.53 9.96 -5.35
C ASN A 65 -10.47 8.47 -4.99
N ILE A 66 -10.04 7.62 -5.92
CA ILE A 66 -9.85 6.18 -5.67
C ILE A 66 -8.87 5.96 -4.51
N TYR A 67 -7.75 6.69 -4.50
CA TYR A 67 -6.78 6.60 -3.41
C TYR A 67 -7.40 6.97 -2.06
N ARG A 68 -8.15 8.08 -1.99
CA ARG A 68 -8.83 8.51 -0.75
C ARG A 68 -9.90 7.52 -0.29
N GLU A 69 -10.67 6.95 -1.20
CA GLU A 69 -11.66 5.92 -0.85
C GLU A 69 -10.97 4.66 -0.30
N SER A 70 -9.82 4.29 -0.86
CA SER A 70 -9.04 3.16 -0.36
C SER A 70 -8.53 3.36 1.08
N THR A 71 -8.25 4.59 1.52
CA THR A 71 -7.81 4.84 2.91
C THR A 71 -8.94 4.66 3.92
N LEU A 72 -10.20 4.65 3.48
CA LEU A 72 -11.35 4.35 4.33
C LEU A 72 -11.62 2.84 4.42
N ASN A 73 -10.95 2.02 3.61
CA ASN A 73 -11.14 0.58 3.61
C ASN A 73 -10.58 -0.05 4.91
N PRO A 74 -11.40 -0.76 5.71
CA PRO A 74 -10.93 -1.42 6.93
C PRO A 74 -9.79 -2.42 6.71
N HIS A 75 -9.60 -2.90 5.48
CA HIS A 75 -8.48 -3.77 5.12
C HIS A 75 -7.11 -3.16 5.42
N PHE A 76 -6.98 -1.85 5.20
CA PHE A 76 -5.77 -1.06 5.45
C PHE A 76 -5.83 -0.31 6.79
N SER A 77 -6.72 -0.73 7.68
CA SER A 77 -6.92 -0.07 8.98
C SER A 77 -5.73 -0.27 9.91
N ASP A 78 -5.56 0.76 10.71
CA ASP A 78 -4.60 0.96 11.75
C ASP A 78 -5.12 0.48 13.12
N GLN A 79 -6.04 -0.50 13.19
CA GLN A 79 -6.36 -1.16 14.45
C GLN A 79 -5.15 -2.00 14.89
N TYR A 80 -4.19 -1.30 15.47
CA TYR A 80 -2.80 -1.65 15.76
C TYR A 80 -2.68 -2.74 16.83
N ALA A 81 -3.12 -3.97 16.57
CA ALA A 81 -2.55 -5.14 17.23
C ALA A 81 -1.49 -5.80 16.34
N ASP A 82 -1.77 -5.85 15.03
CA ASP A 82 -1.00 -6.68 14.09
C ASP A 82 0.20 -5.97 13.44
N LEU A 83 0.26 -4.64 13.48
CA LEU A 83 1.37 -3.84 12.95
C LEU A 83 2.26 -3.22 14.02
N LEU A 84 1.85 -3.22 15.30
CA LEU A 84 2.67 -2.67 16.38
C LEU A 84 4.06 -3.30 16.40
N TRP A 85 4.16 -4.63 16.27
CA TRP A 85 5.47 -5.30 16.28
C TRP A 85 6.40 -4.85 15.14
N VAL A 86 5.86 -4.38 14.01
CA VAL A 86 6.65 -3.85 12.88
C VAL A 86 7.32 -2.54 13.28
N PHE A 87 6.61 -1.66 14.00
CA PHE A 87 7.08 -0.33 14.37
C PHE A 87 7.73 -0.28 15.77
N GLN A 88 7.40 -1.22 16.66
CA GLN A 88 7.82 -1.22 18.06
C GLN A 88 9.22 -1.82 18.27
N LYS A 89 9.64 -2.79 17.42
CA LYS A 89 11.02 -3.31 17.46
C LYS A 89 12.09 -2.29 17.08
N CYS A 90 11.71 -1.19 16.44
CA CYS A 90 12.63 -0.10 16.15
C CYS A 90 12.86 0.82 17.36
N TYR A 91 11.96 0.83 18.34
CA TYR A 91 12.06 1.72 19.51
C TYR A 91 12.81 1.11 20.70
N GLU A 92 12.81 -0.22 20.84
CA GLU A 92 13.46 -0.89 21.99
C GLU A 92 14.98 -1.04 21.83
N LYS A 93 15.53 -0.81 20.62
CA LYS A 93 16.97 -0.96 20.36
C LYS A 93 17.82 0.26 20.68
N ASP A 94 17.19 1.40 21.00
CA ASP A 94 17.85 2.68 21.29
C ASP A 94 17.77 3.10 22.77
N SER A 95 17.38 2.19 23.68
CA SER A 95 17.51 2.45 25.12
C SER A 95 18.97 2.29 25.54
N PRO A 96 19.63 3.35 26.04
CA PRO A 96 21.00 3.23 26.53
C PRO A 96 21.01 2.37 27.78
N HIS A 97 21.79 1.29 27.76
CA HIS A 97 22.30 0.63 28.95
C HIS A 97 23.48 1.42 29.50
#